data_AF-Q97VP6-F1
#
_entry.id   AF-Q97VP6-F1
#
_cell.length_a   1.000
_cell.length_b   1.000
_cell.length_c   1.000
_cell.angle_alpha   90.00
_cell.angle_beta   90.00
_cell.angle_gamma   90.00
#
_symmetry.space_group_name_H-M   'P 1'
#
loop_
_entity.id
_entity.type
_entity.pdbx_description
1 polymer ?
#
loop_
_entity_poly.entity_id
_entity_poly.type
_entity_poly.pdbx_seq_one_letter_code
_entity_poly.pdbx_strand_id
1 'polypeptide(L)'
;MMAKRKKSQQNENKLIYIPFVVLAVVIVFLVAFPYFSHSSSLITANANTPLFNLYKISNTNYASNNSVEIYFVSWYGCPNGATTSWPLYLALSKYGNLSVVPHSSVYESNFGGEIPGLLFLNYTPFPNSRVYFHPIYIYGQYLNETTNGTLINTDDVTFGLKELKSELPSWAYNLVVYYEVNQTYTQLNNVAPAYFGNYPHIITVLIITGPGGTWVDLGYPNSISPSTLATLNSTLLYNIILNKATPSGQYLQAYNEILNASSQITNAINEALA
;
A
#
# COMPACT_ATOMS: atom_id res chain seq x y z
N MET A 1 5.29 58.91 65.12
CA MET A 1 5.80 58.76 63.74
C MET A 1 5.21 57.48 63.15
N MET A 2 4.61 57.58 61.96
CA MET A 2 4.09 56.52 61.07
C MET A 2 3.02 55.53 61.60
N ALA A 3 1.75 55.86 61.32
CA ALA A 3 0.68 54.88 61.22
C ALA A 3 0.72 54.19 59.83
N LYS A 4 0.90 52.87 59.82
CA LYS A 4 0.85 52.03 58.60
C LYS A 4 -0.56 52.02 58.00
N ARG A 5 -0.70 52.47 56.75
CA ARG A 5 -1.89 52.23 55.92
C ARG A 5 -1.96 50.73 55.54
N LYS A 6 -3.04 50.04 55.93
CA LYS A 6 -3.40 48.73 55.38
C LYS A 6 -3.95 48.91 53.96
N LYS A 7 -3.30 48.29 52.96
CA LYS A 7 -3.85 48.11 51.60
C LYS A 7 -4.98 47.09 51.67
N SER A 8 -6.17 47.43 51.15
CA SER A 8 -7.23 46.46 50.92
C SER A 8 -6.83 45.57 49.75
N GLN A 9 -6.74 44.27 50.00
CA GLN A 9 -6.59 43.25 48.96
C GLN A 9 -7.97 43.07 48.31
N GLN A 10 -8.14 43.56 47.08
CA GLN A 10 -9.29 43.23 46.26
C GLN A 10 -9.19 41.75 45.90
N ASN A 11 -10.11 40.94 46.42
CA ASN A 11 -10.32 39.57 45.95
C ASN A 11 -10.97 39.67 44.57
N GLU A 12 -10.18 39.55 43.51
CA GLU A 12 -10.73 39.43 42.16
C GLU A 12 -11.56 38.15 42.05
N ASN A 13 -12.82 38.30 41.65
CA ASN A 13 -13.76 37.20 41.49
C ASN A 13 -13.31 36.32 40.32
N LYS A 14 -12.59 35.23 40.65
CA LYS A 14 -12.10 34.22 39.71
C LYS A 14 -13.22 33.56 38.86
N LEU A 15 -14.49 33.80 39.19
CA LEU A 15 -15.65 33.36 38.39
C LEU A 15 -15.69 33.95 36.97
N ILE A 16 -15.11 35.13 36.73
CA ILE A 16 -15.11 35.75 35.39
C ILE A 16 -14.29 34.92 34.38
N TYR A 17 -13.29 34.16 34.84
CA TYR A 17 -12.44 33.36 33.97
C TYR A 17 -13.02 31.99 33.62
N ILE A 18 -14.03 31.52 34.36
CA ILE A 18 -14.68 30.22 34.15
C ILE A 18 -15.17 30.04 32.71
N PRO A 19 -15.94 30.97 32.10
CA PRO A 19 -16.39 30.80 30.70
C PRO A 19 -15.23 30.72 29.70
N PHE A 20 -14.12 31.44 29.93
CA PHE A 20 -12.96 31.41 29.04
C PHE A 20 -12.17 30.10 29.15
N VAL A 21 -12.03 29.55 30.37
CA VAL A 21 -11.38 28.25 30.59
C VAL A 21 -12.23 27.12 29.98
N VAL A 22 -13.56 27.17 30.15
CA VAL A 22 -14.47 26.19 29.54
C VAL A 22 -14.38 26.24 28.02
N LEU A 23 -14.39 27.44 27.42
CA LEU A 23 -14.26 27.60 25.98
C LEU A 23 -12.92 27.07 25.45
N ALA A 24 -11.81 27.34 26.15
CA ALA A 24 -10.49 26.83 25.77
C ALA A 24 -10.44 25.28 25.82
N VAL A 25 -11.02 24.67 26.85
CA VAL A 25 -11.12 23.20 26.95
C VAL A 25 -11.99 22.62 25.84
N VAL A 26 -13.10 23.28 25.49
CA VAL A 26 -13.97 22.85 24.37
C VAL A 26 -13.25 22.97 23.03
N ILE A 27 -12.46 24.03 22.80
CA ILE A 27 -11.65 24.17 21.58
C ILE A 27 -10.57 23.10 21.54
N VAL A 28 -9.87 22.85 22.65
CA VAL A 28 -8.87 21.77 22.73
C VAL A 28 -9.53 20.41 22.50
N PHE A 29 -10.74 20.16 23.01
CA PHE A 29 -11.48 18.96 22.67
C PHE A 29 -11.87 18.94 21.19
N LEU A 30 -12.54 19.95 20.64
CA LEU A 30 -12.98 19.93 19.23
C LEU A 30 -11.82 19.84 18.23
N VAL A 31 -10.69 20.48 18.54
CA VAL A 31 -9.51 20.48 17.68
C VAL A 31 -8.66 19.24 17.92
N ALA A 32 -8.35 18.87 19.16
CA ALA A 32 -7.41 17.79 19.47
C ALA A 32 -8.06 16.40 19.60
N PHE A 33 -9.35 16.32 19.98
CA PHE A 33 -10.08 15.05 20.07
C PHE A 33 -10.07 14.23 18.77
N PRO A 34 -10.30 14.79 17.56
CA PRO A 34 -10.17 14.00 16.33
C PRO A 34 -8.74 13.48 16.09
N TYR A 35 -7.70 14.12 16.66
CA TYR A 35 -6.33 13.61 16.62
C TYR A 35 -6.05 12.54 17.70
N PHE A 36 -6.77 12.54 18.82
CA PHE A 36 -6.64 11.54 19.87
C PHE A 36 -7.60 10.34 19.73
N SER A 37 -8.69 10.48 18.98
CA SER A 37 -9.72 9.44 18.82
C SER A 37 -9.48 8.50 17.64
N HIS A 38 -8.36 8.61 16.93
CA HIS A 38 -7.86 7.50 16.12
C HIS A 38 -7.23 6.49 17.08
N SER A 39 -8.08 5.73 17.77
CA SER A 39 -7.69 4.47 18.36
C SER A 39 -7.08 3.63 17.24
N SER A 40 -5.76 3.61 17.18
CA SER A 40 -4.97 2.73 16.35
C SER A 40 -5.36 1.31 16.70
N SER A 41 -6.29 0.76 15.94
CA SER A 41 -6.51 -0.68 15.90
C SER A 41 -5.15 -1.32 15.72
N LEU A 42 -4.75 -2.12 16.71
CA LEU A 42 -3.44 -2.75 16.78
C LEU A 42 -3.13 -3.40 15.42
N ILE A 43 -2.09 -2.91 14.75
CA ILE A 43 -1.56 -3.56 13.56
C ILE A 43 -0.98 -4.89 14.05
N THR A 44 -1.71 -5.98 13.87
CA THR A 44 -1.29 -7.30 14.34
C THR A 44 -0.51 -8.02 13.25
N ALA A 45 0.75 -7.63 13.06
CA ALA A 45 1.72 -8.55 12.47
C ALA A 45 2.49 -9.24 13.59
N ASN A 46 2.72 -10.54 13.43
CA ASN A 46 3.71 -11.29 14.17
C ASN A 46 4.67 -12.00 13.19
N ALA A 47 5.72 -12.63 13.70
CA ALA A 47 6.74 -13.29 12.87
C ALA A 47 6.20 -14.40 11.93
N ASN A 48 4.97 -14.88 12.15
CA ASN A 48 4.28 -15.91 11.35
C ASN A 48 3.18 -15.33 10.45
N THR A 49 3.10 -14.00 10.33
CA THR A 49 2.18 -13.36 9.40
C THR A 49 2.42 -13.89 7.98
N PRO A 50 1.38 -14.27 7.22
CA PRO A 50 1.56 -14.77 5.86
C PRO A 50 2.25 -13.74 4.98
N LEU A 51 3.36 -14.11 4.35
CA LEU A 51 3.92 -13.38 3.21
C LEU A 51 3.36 -13.97 1.91
N PHE A 52 3.49 -13.20 0.82
CA PHE A 52 3.08 -13.61 -0.52
C PHE A 52 1.61 -14.03 -0.58
N ASN A 53 0.76 -13.34 0.17
CA ASN A 53 -0.64 -13.65 0.31
C ASN A 53 -1.37 -12.36 0.66
N LEU A 54 -2.54 -12.18 0.08
CA LEU A 54 -3.45 -11.14 0.50
C LEU A 54 -4.21 -11.60 1.75
N TYR A 55 -4.06 -10.89 2.86
CA TYR A 55 -4.75 -11.21 4.11
C TYR A 55 -5.26 -9.95 4.81
N LYS A 56 -6.34 -10.11 5.58
CA LYS A 56 -6.94 -9.02 6.36
C LYS A 56 -6.08 -8.73 7.58
N ILE A 57 -5.70 -7.47 7.76
CA ILE A 57 -4.86 -7.01 8.87
C ILE A 57 -5.64 -6.30 9.97
N SER A 58 -6.82 -5.75 9.64
CA SER A 58 -7.68 -5.07 10.60
C SER A 58 -9.10 -4.91 10.05
N ASN A 59 -10.05 -4.62 10.95
CA ASN A 59 -11.40 -4.17 10.58
C ASN A 59 -11.48 -2.64 10.43
N THR A 60 -10.34 -1.95 10.41
CA THR A 60 -10.32 -0.49 10.32
C THR A 60 -10.47 -0.06 8.87
N ASN A 61 -11.36 0.91 8.66
CA ASN A 61 -11.50 1.61 7.40
C ASN A 61 -10.56 2.83 7.40
N TYR A 62 -9.55 2.83 6.54
CA TYR A 62 -8.69 3.99 6.32
C TYR A 62 -9.06 4.76 5.03
N ALA A 63 -10.03 4.27 4.26
CA ALA A 63 -10.60 4.98 3.13
C ALA A 63 -11.59 6.07 3.59
N SER A 64 -11.96 6.94 2.64
CA SER A 64 -13.08 7.86 2.87
C SER A 64 -14.40 7.09 3.07
N ASN A 65 -15.38 7.71 3.75
CA ASN A 65 -16.65 7.04 4.03
C ASN A 65 -17.30 6.53 2.73
N ASN A 66 -17.51 5.21 2.67
CA ASN A 66 -18.07 4.47 1.54
C ASN A 66 -17.16 4.27 0.32
N SER A 67 -15.86 4.55 0.35
CA SER A 67 -14.93 4.17 -0.74
C SER A 67 -14.04 2.98 -0.38
N VAL A 68 -13.45 2.36 -1.40
CA VAL A 68 -12.30 1.46 -1.28
C VAL A 68 -11.10 2.14 -1.94
N GLU A 69 -10.02 2.28 -1.18
CA GLU A 69 -8.74 2.76 -1.67
C GLU A 69 -7.77 1.60 -1.83
N ILE A 70 -7.13 1.50 -2.99
CA ILE A 70 -6.17 0.46 -3.33
C ILE A 70 -4.83 1.11 -3.65
N TYR A 71 -3.80 0.80 -2.87
CA TYR A 71 -2.44 1.27 -3.10
C TYR A 71 -1.58 0.11 -3.56
N PHE A 72 -0.97 0.24 -4.73
CA PHE A 72 -0.02 -0.74 -5.25
C PHE A 72 1.36 -0.09 -5.31
N VAL A 73 2.17 -0.39 -4.31
CA VAL A 73 3.54 0.09 -4.18
C VAL A 73 4.46 -0.93 -4.85
N SER A 74 5.28 -0.48 -5.79
CA SER A 74 6.25 -1.33 -6.49
C SER A 74 7.38 -0.49 -7.09
N TRP A 75 8.19 -1.09 -7.94
CA TRP A 75 9.15 -0.43 -8.82
C TRP A 75 9.14 -1.10 -10.20
N TYR A 76 9.70 -0.44 -11.21
CA TYR A 76 9.57 -0.89 -12.60
C TYR A 76 10.12 -2.30 -12.80
N GLY A 77 11.35 -2.55 -12.36
CA GLY A 77 11.98 -3.84 -12.52
C GLY A 77 11.56 -4.92 -11.53
N CYS A 78 10.53 -4.74 -10.69
CA CYS A 78 10.20 -5.70 -9.63
C CYS A 78 9.56 -7.00 -10.17
N PRO A 79 10.14 -8.19 -9.92
CA PRO A 79 9.49 -9.46 -10.31
C PRO A 79 8.16 -9.72 -9.59
N ASN A 80 8.09 -9.37 -8.30
CA ASN A 80 6.87 -9.52 -7.49
C ASN A 80 5.77 -8.56 -7.97
N GLY A 81 6.16 -7.31 -8.27
CA GLY A 81 5.26 -6.31 -8.85
C GLY A 81 4.76 -6.71 -10.23
N ALA A 82 5.64 -7.19 -11.10
CA ALA A 82 5.29 -7.71 -12.42
C ALA A 82 4.29 -8.88 -12.31
N THR A 83 4.53 -9.82 -11.40
CA THR A 83 3.62 -10.96 -11.13
C THR A 83 2.24 -10.48 -10.65
N THR A 84 2.21 -9.58 -9.67
CA THR A 84 0.97 -9.05 -9.07
C THR A 84 0.16 -8.18 -10.03
N SER A 85 0.81 -7.53 -11.00
CA SER A 85 0.15 -6.61 -11.93
C SER A 85 -0.93 -7.29 -12.78
N TRP A 86 -0.78 -8.57 -13.14
CA TRP A 86 -1.75 -9.30 -13.95
C TRP A 86 -3.09 -9.55 -13.25
N PRO A 87 -3.13 -10.24 -12.08
CA PRO A 87 -4.39 -10.46 -11.38
C PRO A 87 -5.01 -9.16 -10.89
N LEU A 88 -4.18 -8.17 -10.54
CA LEU A 88 -4.65 -6.84 -10.14
C LEU A 88 -5.34 -6.12 -11.30
N TYR A 89 -4.77 -6.15 -12.51
CA TYR A 89 -5.41 -5.62 -13.72
C TYR A 89 -6.80 -6.23 -13.95
N LEU A 90 -6.89 -7.56 -13.92
CA LEU A 90 -8.16 -8.27 -14.10
C LEU A 90 -9.18 -7.93 -13.00
N ALA A 91 -8.75 -7.83 -11.74
CA ALA A 91 -9.65 -7.49 -10.64
C ALA A 91 -10.17 -6.04 -10.79
N LEU A 92 -9.27 -5.08 -11.04
CA LEU A 92 -9.61 -3.66 -11.14
C LEU A 92 -10.43 -3.31 -12.39
N SER A 93 -10.27 -4.05 -13.49
CA SER A 93 -11.03 -3.85 -14.73
C SER A 93 -12.55 -4.01 -14.56
N LYS A 94 -12.99 -4.65 -13.48
CA LYS A 94 -14.41 -4.77 -13.10
C LYS A 94 -15.00 -3.46 -12.57
N TYR A 95 -14.16 -2.55 -12.09
CA TYR A 95 -14.55 -1.34 -11.37
C TYR A 95 -14.16 -0.04 -12.08
N GLY A 96 -13.33 -0.10 -13.12
CA GLY A 96 -12.90 1.06 -13.89
C GLY A 96 -12.05 0.71 -15.10
N ASN A 97 -11.69 1.74 -15.86
CA ASN A 97 -10.78 1.64 -16.99
C ASN A 97 -9.33 1.81 -16.51
N LEU A 98 -8.44 0.93 -16.96
CA LEU A 98 -7.01 0.96 -16.67
C LEU A 98 -6.23 1.31 -17.94
N SER A 99 -5.36 2.31 -17.85
CA SER A 99 -4.32 2.54 -18.84
C SER A 99 -3.06 1.82 -18.37
N VAL A 100 -2.55 0.90 -19.19
CA VAL A 100 -1.38 0.09 -18.88
C VAL A 100 -0.46 -0.07 -20.08
N VAL A 101 0.82 -0.35 -19.83
CA VAL A 101 1.77 -0.79 -20.85
C VAL A 101 2.39 -2.12 -20.46
N PRO A 102 2.50 -3.09 -21.40
CA PRO A 102 3.29 -4.30 -21.17
C PRO A 102 4.74 -3.96 -20.83
N HIS A 103 5.29 -4.70 -19.88
CA HIS A 103 6.61 -4.49 -19.32
C HIS A 103 7.25 -5.83 -18.90
N SER A 104 8.52 -5.80 -18.47
CA SER A 104 9.23 -6.94 -17.91
C SER A 104 10.09 -6.51 -16.73
N SER A 105 10.09 -7.31 -15.66
CA SER A 105 10.98 -7.11 -14.51
C SER A 105 12.46 -7.24 -14.90
N VAL A 106 13.36 -6.95 -13.96
CA VAL A 106 14.75 -7.41 -14.09
C VAL A 106 14.81 -8.93 -14.08
N TYR A 107 15.88 -9.48 -14.66
CA TYR A 107 16.20 -10.88 -14.55
C TYR A 107 16.69 -11.20 -13.13
N GLU A 108 16.07 -12.20 -12.50
CA GLU A 108 16.61 -12.82 -11.29
C GLU A 108 16.75 -14.33 -11.48
N SER A 109 17.92 -14.86 -11.15
CA SER A 109 18.23 -16.29 -11.29
C SER A 109 17.25 -17.19 -10.54
N ASN A 110 16.72 -16.71 -9.42
CA ASN A 110 15.80 -17.45 -8.56
C ASN A 110 14.44 -17.70 -9.23
N PHE A 111 14.05 -16.83 -10.17
CA PHE A 111 12.81 -16.97 -10.94
C PHE A 111 13.04 -17.59 -12.32
N GLY A 112 14.30 -17.70 -12.77
CA GLY A 112 14.67 -18.32 -14.04
C GLY A 112 14.50 -17.42 -15.27
N GLY A 113 14.16 -16.15 -15.09
CA GLY A 113 13.91 -15.23 -16.19
C GLY A 113 13.47 -13.84 -15.74
N GLU A 114 13.32 -12.95 -16.72
CA GLU A 114 12.51 -11.75 -16.55
C GLU A 114 11.04 -12.14 -16.43
N ILE A 115 10.31 -11.46 -15.56
CA ILE A 115 8.89 -11.68 -15.34
C ILE A 115 8.10 -10.65 -16.14
N PRO A 116 7.26 -11.07 -17.10
CA PRO A 116 6.38 -10.14 -17.79
C PRO A 116 5.39 -9.54 -16.80
N GLY A 117 5.05 -8.27 -17.00
CA GLY A 117 4.11 -7.53 -16.17
C GLY A 117 3.43 -6.40 -16.92
N LEU A 118 2.67 -5.61 -16.18
CA LEU A 118 2.03 -4.38 -16.62
C LEU A 118 2.49 -3.22 -15.75
N LEU A 119 2.86 -2.10 -16.37
CA LEU A 119 2.96 -0.82 -15.67
C LEU A 119 1.61 -0.10 -15.77
N PHE A 120 1.06 0.25 -14.61
CA PHE A 120 -0.17 1.03 -14.52
C PHE A 120 0.14 2.52 -14.69
N LEU A 121 -0.45 3.14 -15.71
CA LEU A 121 -0.26 4.56 -16.01
C LEU A 121 -1.37 5.42 -15.44
N ASN A 122 -2.61 4.93 -15.53
CA ASN A 122 -3.77 5.66 -15.04
C ASN A 122 -4.94 4.70 -14.75
N TYR A 123 -5.83 5.13 -13.86
CA TYR A 123 -7.08 4.46 -13.56
C TYR A 123 -8.23 5.46 -13.52
N THR A 124 -9.34 5.11 -14.15
CA THR A 124 -10.56 5.91 -14.13
C THR A 124 -11.72 5.03 -13.66
N PRO A 125 -12.26 5.26 -12.45
CA PRO A 125 -13.41 4.50 -11.96
C PRO A 125 -14.61 4.60 -12.91
N PHE A 126 -15.39 3.52 -13.02
CA PHE A 126 -16.68 3.58 -13.71
C PHE A 126 -17.67 4.50 -12.96
N PRO A 127 -18.71 5.02 -13.64
CA PRO A 127 -19.77 5.74 -12.95
C PRO A 127 -20.35 4.90 -11.80
N ASN A 128 -20.44 5.49 -10.61
CA ASN A 128 -20.89 4.86 -9.35
C ASN A 128 -19.95 3.79 -8.77
N SER A 129 -18.79 3.55 -9.38
CA SER A 129 -17.74 2.78 -8.72
C SER A 129 -17.23 3.56 -7.52
N ARG A 130 -17.07 2.85 -6.40
CA ARG A 130 -16.51 3.38 -5.16
C ARG A 130 -15.07 2.90 -4.95
N VAL A 131 -14.44 2.32 -5.97
CA VAL A 131 -13.09 1.76 -5.92
C VAL A 131 -12.15 2.74 -6.59
N TYR A 132 -11.08 3.11 -5.88
CA TYR A 132 -10.02 4.00 -6.33
C TYR A 132 -8.67 3.28 -6.25
N PHE A 133 -7.82 3.52 -7.23
CA PHE A 133 -6.55 2.82 -7.38
C PHE A 133 -5.39 3.80 -7.58
N HIS A 134 -4.33 3.57 -6.81
CA HIS A 134 -3.13 4.41 -6.72
C HIS A 134 -1.90 3.53 -6.97
N PRO A 135 -1.45 3.39 -8.22
CA PRO A 135 -0.17 2.75 -8.51
C PRO A 135 0.97 3.71 -8.16
N ILE A 136 1.94 3.23 -7.38
CA ILE A 136 3.09 4.00 -6.92
C ILE A 136 4.35 3.23 -7.28
N TYR A 137 5.17 3.82 -8.15
CA TYR A 137 6.45 3.27 -8.56
C TYR A 137 7.59 4.08 -7.94
N ILE A 138 8.36 3.45 -7.06
CA ILE A 138 9.40 4.13 -6.26
C ILE A 138 10.70 4.30 -7.06
N TYR A 139 11.13 3.23 -7.73
CA TYR A 139 12.42 3.15 -8.40
C TYR A 139 12.25 2.87 -9.91
N GLY A 140 13.25 3.27 -10.69
CA GLY A 140 13.43 2.89 -12.08
C GLY A 140 13.81 1.41 -12.25
N GLN A 141 14.25 1.01 -13.45
CA GLN A 141 14.35 -0.42 -13.83
C GLN A 141 15.35 -1.24 -13.01
N TYR A 142 16.36 -0.63 -12.40
CA TYR A 142 17.46 -1.36 -11.74
C TYR A 142 17.76 -0.86 -10.33
N LEU A 143 16.78 -0.22 -9.66
CA LEU A 143 16.90 0.38 -8.33
C LEU A 143 17.93 1.53 -8.19
N ASN A 144 18.72 1.81 -9.22
CA ASN A 144 19.80 2.80 -9.21
C ASN A 144 19.38 4.22 -9.64
N GLU A 145 18.14 4.39 -10.08
CA GLU A 145 17.59 5.65 -10.56
C GLU A 145 16.11 5.81 -10.17
N THR A 146 15.62 7.04 -10.19
CA THR A 146 14.20 7.37 -10.06
C THR A 146 13.43 6.92 -11.30
N THR A 147 12.10 6.93 -11.23
CA THR A 147 11.22 6.63 -12.38
C THR A 147 11.37 7.58 -13.56
N ASN A 148 12.05 8.73 -13.37
CA ASN A 148 12.39 9.71 -14.39
C ASN A 148 13.86 9.67 -14.83
N GLY A 149 14.63 8.64 -14.41
CA GLY A 149 16.03 8.44 -14.84
C GLY A 149 17.07 9.28 -14.09
N THR A 150 16.74 9.83 -12.91
CA THR A 150 17.72 10.54 -12.07
C THR A 150 18.40 9.56 -11.14
N LEU A 151 19.74 9.53 -11.10
CA LEU A 151 20.48 8.62 -10.22
C LEU A 151 20.12 8.81 -8.74
N ILE A 152 19.96 7.68 -8.04
CA ILE A 152 19.76 7.64 -6.59
C ILE A 152 21.15 7.59 -5.92
N ASN A 153 21.44 8.56 -5.05
CA ASN A 153 22.75 8.72 -4.39
C ASN A 153 22.71 8.40 -2.89
N THR A 154 21.65 7.74 -2.42
CA THR A 154 21.44 7.31 -1.03
C THR A 154 21.15 5.81 -1.01
N ASP A 155 21.04 5.20 0.17
CA ASP A 155 20.54 3.83 0.24
C ASP A 155 19.09 3.73 -0.25
N ASP A 156 18.75 2.64 -0.93
CA ASP A 156 17.47 2.51 -1.64
C ASP A 156 16.30 2.43 -0.66
N VAL A 157 16.49 1.88 0.55
CA VAL A 157 15.46 1.86 1.60
C VAL A 157 15.12 3.28 2.06
N THR A 158 16.13 4.08 2.43
CA THR A 158 15.92 5.48 2.84
C THR A 158 15.32 6.31 1.71
N PHE A 159 15.81 6.13 0.47
CA PHE A 159 15.20 6.77 -0.70
C PHE A 159 13.73 6.39 -0.85
N GLY A 160 13.42 5.09 -0.81
CA GLY A 160 12.05 4.60 -1.00
C GLY A 160 11.09 5.07 0.08
N LEU A 161 11.52 5.09 1.35
CA LEU A 161 10.73 5.65 2.44
C LEU A 161 10.49 7.16 2.28
N LYS A 162 11.43 7.90 1.69
CA LYS A 162 11.25 9.33 1.41
C LYS A 162 10.20 9.55 0.32
N GLU A 163 10.28 8.82 -0.80
CA GLU A 163 9.31 8.92 -1.89
C GLU A 163 7.91 8.49 -1.43
N LEU A 164 7.80 7.37 -0.70
CA LEU A 164 6.51 6.90 -0.19
C LEU A 164 5.86 7.88 0.77
N LYS A 165 6.65 8.65 1.53
CA LYS A 165 6.12 9.66 2.44
C LYS A 165 5.44 10.83 1.72
N SER A 166 5.84 11.13 0.48
CA SER A 166 5.17 12.15 -0.34
C SER A 166 3.97 11.60 -1.12
N GLU A 167 3.99 10.32 -1.49
CA GLU A 167 2.97 9.69 -2.34
C GLU A 167 1.81 9.05 -1.55
N LEU A 168 2.07 8.52 -0.35
CA LEU A 168 1.06 7.83 0.46
C LEU A 168 0.42 8.73 1.51
N PRO A 169 -0.87 8.52 1.83
CA PRO A 169 -1.43 9.06 3.06
C PRO A 169 -0.68 8.48 4.27
N SER A 170 -0.59 9.26 5.35
CA SER A 170 0.27 8.91 6.50
C SER A 170 -0.03 7.54 7.11
N TRP A 171 -1.29 7.09 7.10
CA TRP A 171 -1.66 5.76 7.60
C TRP A 171 -1.09 4.64 6.72
N ALA A 172 -1.11 4.79 5.39
CA ALA A 172 -0.61 3.79 4.46
C ALA A 172 0.92 3.74 4.50
N TYR A 173 1.56 4.92 4.56
CA TYR A 173 3.00 5.02 4.79
C TYR A 173 3.43 4.29 6.08
N ASN A 174 2.71 4.51 7.18
CA ASN A 174 3.01 3.85 8.45
C ASN A 174 2.80 2.33 8.39
N LEU A 175 1.83 1.83 7.61
CA LEU A 175 1.69 0.41 7.36
C LEU A 175 2.90 -0.14 6.61
N VAL A 176 3.34 0.52 5.54
CA VAL A 176 4.53 0.10 4.78
C VAL A 176 5.75 0.07 5.71
N VAL A 177 6.04 1.14 6.45
CA VAL A 177 7.16 1.19 7.42
C VAL A 177 7.06 0.05 8.43
N TYR A 178 5.86 -0.21 8.96
CA TYR A 178 5.67 -1.27 9.93
C TYR A 178 6.00 -2.64 9.34
N TYR A 179 5.34 -3.04 8.25
CA TYR A 179 5.46 -4.38 7.68
C TYR A 179 6.81 -4.62 6.96
N GLU A 180 7.35 -3.62 6.27
CA GLU A 180 8.55 -3.79 5.45
C GLU A 180 9.87 -3.60 6.21
N VAL A 181 9.87 -2.74 7.24
CA VAL A 181 11.10 -2.28 7.89
C VAL A 181 11.18 -2.70 9.35
N ASN A 182 10.08 -2.55 10.09
CA ASN A 182 10.08 -2.77 11.54
C ASN A 182 9.78 -4.21 11.96
N GLN A 183 9.10 -4.98 11.11
CA GLN A 183 8.73 -6.36 11.38
C GLN A 183 9.69 -7.35 10.72
N THR A 184 9.98 -8.43 11.43
CA THR A 184 10.80 -9.55 10.94
C THR A 184 9.96 -10.80 10.82
N TYR A 185 10.24 -11.63 9.81
CA TYR A 185 9.42 -12.79 9.49
C TYR A 185 10.26 -14.07 9.53
N THR A 186 9.70 -15.15 10.08
CA THR A 186 10.39 -16.46 10.14
C THR A 186 10.68 -16.99 8.74
N GLN A 187 9.76 -16.75 7.80
CA GLN A 187 9.88 -17.09 6.37
C GLN A 187 11.05 -16.36 5.68
N LEU A 188 11.51 -15.24 6.25
CA LEU A 188 12.63 -14.42 5.76
C LEU A 188 13.85 -14.52 6.68
N ASN A 189 14.03 -15.66 7.36
CA ASN A 189 15.14 -15.87 8.30
C ASN A 189 15.23 -14.83 9.42
N ASN A 190 14.09 -14.34 9.91
CA ASN A 190 13.97 -13.26 10.89
C ASN A 190 14.59 -11.94 10.44
N VAL A 191 14.55 -11.66 9.14
CA VAL A 191 14.91 -10.37 8.55
C VAL A 191 13.62 -9.64 8.14
N ALA A 192 13.68 -8.30 8.13
CA ALA A 192 12.58 -7.49 7.61
C ALA A 192 12.57 -7.53 6.08
N PRO A 193 11.39 -7.50 5.41
CA PRO A 193 11.28 -7.65 3.96
C PRO A 193 12.21 -6.73 3.18
N ALA A 194 12.32 -5.47 3.61
CA ALA A 194 13.17 -4.47 2.94
C ALA A 194 14.66 -4.82 2.91
N TYR A 195 15.12 -5.77 3.73
CA TYR A 195 16.53 -6.18 3.84
C TYR A 195 16.78 -7.65 3.51
N PHE A 196 15.76 -8.38 3.03
CA PHE A 196 15.89 -9.82 2.74
C PHE A 196 16.53 -10.12 1.38
N GLY A 197 16.31 -9.25 0.38
CA GLY A 197 16.82 -9.44 -0.98
C GLY A 197 18.33 -9.17 -1.14
N ASN A 198 18.86 -9.46 -2.34
CA ASN A 198 20.27 -9.19 -2.68
C ASN A 198 20.66 -7.72 -2.51
N TYR A 199 19.70 -6.81 -2.69
CA TYR A 199 19.84 -5.38 -2.49
C TYR A 199 18.73 -4.92 -1.55
N PRO A 200 19.03 -4.22 -0.44
CA PRO A 200 17.99 -3.67 0.43
C PRO A 200 17.16 -2.62 -0.29
N HIS A 201 15.84 -2.82 -0.39
CA HIS A 201 14.89 -1.88 -1.01
C HIS A 201 13.46 -2.19 -0.51
N ILE A 202 12.53 -1.25 -0.66
CA ILE A 202 11.12 -1.53 -0.35
C ILE A 202 10.55 -2.49 -1.39
N ILE A 203 9.97 -3.61 -0.97
CA ILE A 203 9.39 -4.60 -1.88
C ILE A 203 7.97 -4.20 -2.31
N THR A 204 7.36 -5.01 -3.18
CA THR A 204 5.98 -4.79 -3.60
C THR A 204 5.02 -4.93 -2.43
N VAL A 205 4.14 -3.95 -2.25
CA VAL A 205 3.06 -3.98 -1.25
C VAL A 205 1.74 -3.63 -1.93
N LEU A 206 0.73 -4.48 -1.73
CA LEU A 206 -0.65 -4.19 -2.11
C LEU A 206 -1.47 -3.92 -0.84
N ILE A 207 -2.08 -2.75 -0.75
CA ILE A 207 -2.99 -2.39 0.34
C ILE A 207 -4.38 -2.19 -0.23
N ILE A 208 -5.39 -2.81 0.37
CA ILE A 208 -6.80 -2.62 0.04
C ILE A 208 -7.51 -2.22 1.32
N THR A 209 -8.16 -1.06 1.36
CA THR A 209 -8.89 -0.59 2.55
C THR A 209 -10.26 -0.02 2.18
N GLY A 210 -11.25 -0.24 3.04
CA GLY A 210 -12.61 0.28 2.89
C GLY A 210 -13.45 0.03 4.14
N PRO A 211 -14.77 0.32 4.13
CA PRO A 211 -15.68 0.07 5.23
C PRO A 211 -15.55 -1.31 5.88
N GLY A 212 -15.34 -2.35 5.08
CA GLY A 212 -15.23 -3.72 5.58
C GLY A 212 -13.88 -4.07 6.21
N GLY A 213 -12.87 -3.19 6.16
CA GLY A 213 -11.57 -3.36 6.81
C GLY A 213 -10.37 -3.09 5.90
N THR A 214 -9.21 -3.62 6.28
CA THR A 214 -7.96 -3.44 5.53
C THR A 214 -7.24 -4.77 5.32
N TRP A 215 -6.77 -4.98 4.09
CA TRP A 215 -5.98 -6.12 3.64
C TRP A 215 -4.62 -5.66 3.14
N VAL A 216 -3.61 -6.51 3.32
CA VAL A 216 -2.25 -6.30 2.81
C VAL A 216 -1.76 -7.58 2.14
N ASP A 217 -1.02 -7.42 1.04
CA ASP A 217 -0.11 -8.43 0.50
C ASP A 217 1.31 -7.83 0.47
N LEU A 218 2.28 -8.63 0.92
CA LEU A 218 3.70 -8.30 0.91
C LEU A 218 4.38 -9.25 -0.09
N GLY A 219 4.78 -8.71 -1.24
CA GLY A 219 5.31 -9.45 -2.37
C GLY A 219 4.28 -9.68 -3.48
N TYR A 220 3.76 -10.90 -3.60
CA TYR A 220 2.86 -11.31 -4.68
C TYR A 220 1.84 -12.35 -4.21
N PRO A 221 0.66 -12.46 -4.83
CA PRO A 221 -0.32 -13.50 -4.48
C PRO A 221 0.23 -14.90 -4.77
N ASN A 222 0.37 -15.76 -3.75
CA ASN A 222 0.96 -17.11 -3.88
C ASN A 222 0.26 -18.04 -4.88
N SER A 223 -0.95 -17.69 -5.31
CA SER A 223 -1.71 -18.42 -6.32
C SER A 223 -1.12 -18.29 -7.72
N ILE A 224 -0.11 -17.43 -7.91
CA ILE A 224 0.73 -17.36 -9.11
C ILE A 224 2.20 -17.44 -8.69
N SER A 225 2.95 -18.37 -9.29
CA SER A 225 4.40 -18.37 -9.13
C SER A 225 5.05 -17.43 -10.15
N PRO A 226 5.96 -16.52 -9.75
CA PRO A 226 6.75 -15.74 -10.70
C PRO A 226 7.48 -16.63 -11.72
N SER A 227 7.95 -17.81 -11.31
CA SER A 227 8.60 -18.76 -12.22
C SER A 227 7.67 -19.34 -13.29
N THR A 228 6.35 -19.39 -13.05
CA THR A 228 5.36 -19.78 -14.08
C THR A 228 5.28 -18.71 -15.18
N LEU A 229 5.48 -17.45 -14.81
CA LEU A 229 5.44 -16.31 -15.73
C LEU A 229 6.78 -16.05 -16.41
N ALA A 230 7.88 -16.49 -15.79
CA ALA A 230 9.24 -16.23 -16.27
C ALA A 230 9.37 -16.58 -17.75
N THR A 231 10.00 -15.68 -18.51
CA THR A 231 10.29 -15.83 -19.95
C THR A 231 9.07 -15.78 -20.89
N LEU A 232 7.83 -15.66 -20.38
CA LEU A 232 6.67 -15.41 -21.23
C LEU A 232 6.74 -14.00 -21.84
N ASN A 233 6.16 -13.84 -23.03
CA ASN A 233 6.09 -12.54 -23.71
C ASN A 233 4.93 -11.72 -23.14
N SER A 234 5.24 -10.55 -22.57
CA SER A 234 4.24 -9.66 -21.93
C SER A 234 3.15 -9.19 -22.88
N THR A 235 3.49 -8.85 -24.12
CA THR A 235 2.52 -8.43 -25.15
C THR A 235 1.56 -9.56 -25.53
N LEU A 236 2.07 -10.78 -25.71
CA LEU A 236 1.23 -11.93 -26.03
C LEU A 236 0.33 -12.30 -24.84
N LEU A 237 0.87 -12.33 -23.63
CA LEU A 237 0.09 -12.58 -22.41
C LEU A 237 -1.01 -11.53 -22.23
N TYR A 238 -0.70 -10.25 -22.49
CA TYR A 238 -1.68 -9.17 -22.45
C TYR A 238 -2.78 -9.36 -23.50
N ASN A 239 -2.43 -9.74 -24.73
CA ASN A 239 -3.43 -10.04 -25.78
C ASN A 239 -4.32 -11.24 -25.41
N ILE A 240 -3.78 -12.26 -24.75
CA ILE A 240 -4.56 -13.38 -24.22
C ILE A 240 -5.55 -12.90 -23.16
N ILE A 241 -5.09 -12.08 -22.20
CA ILE A 241 -5.93 -11.50 -21.14
C ILE A 241 -7.06 -10.64 -21.70
N LEU A 242 -6.81 -9.91 -22.80
CA LEU A 242 -7.83 -9.14 -23.51
C LEU A 242 -8.76 -9.99 -24.39
N ASN A 243 -8.68 -11.32 -24.30
CA ASN A 243 -9.40 -12.28 -25.17
C ASN A 243 -9.14 -12.07 -26.67
N LYS A 244 -7.98 -11.52 -27.04
CA LYS A 244 -7.56 -11.33 -28.44
C LYS A 244 -6.73 -12.50 -28.98
N ALA A 245 -6.35 -13.45 -28.11
CA ALA A 245 -5.62 -14.65 -28.45
C ALA A 245 -6.03 -15.81 -27.53
N THR A 246 -6.08 -17.03 -28.06
CA THR A 246 -6.41 -18.22 -27.27
C THR A 246 -5.18 -18.70 -26.49
N PRO A 247 -5.26 -18.87 -25.16
CA PRO A 247 -4.14 -19.40 -24.39
C PRO A 247 -3.84 -20.85 -24.75
N SER A 248 -2.56 -21.21 -24.80
CA SER A 248 -2.09 -22.58 -24.98
C SER A 248 -0.74 -22.81 -24.30
N GLY A 249 -0.39 -24.06 -24.02
CA GLY A 249 0.88 -24.43 -23.37
C GLY A 249 1.09 -23.68 -22.04
N GLN A 250 2.29 -23.13 -21.84
CA GLN A 250 2.66 -22.37 -20.64
C GLN A 250 1.77 -21.14 -20.42
N TYR A 251 1.24 -20.52 -21.48
CA TYR A 251 0.33 -19.38 -21.36
C TYR A 251 -1.04 -19.78 -20.77
N LEU A 252 -1.50 -21.01 -21.01
CA LEU A 252 -2.76 -21.49 -20.42
C LEU A 252 -2.63 -21.72 -18.91
N GLN A 253 -1.49 -22.26 -18.47
CA GLN A 253 -1.21 -22.39 -17.04
C GLN A 253 -1.15 -21.01 -16.36
N ALA A 254 -0.33 -20.11 -16.91
CA ALA A 254 -0.21 -18.74 -16.41
C ALA A 254 -1.57 -18.03 -16.34
N TYR A 255 -2.37 -18.12 -17.41
CA TYR A 255 -3.71 -17.52 -17.47
C TYR A 255 -4.62 -18.02 -16.35
N ASN A 256 -4.65 -19.33 -16.07
CA ASN A 256 -5.47 -19.90 -15.02
C ASN A 256 -5.02 -19.48 -13.60
N GLU A 257 -3.71 -19.45 -13.36
CA GLU A 257 -3.15 -18.95 -12.09
C GLU A 257 -3.51 -17.47 -11.89
N ILE A 258 -3.38 -16.66 -12.94
CA ILE A 258 -3.76 -15.24 -12.96
C ILE A 258 -5.25 -15.05 -12.64
N LEU A 259 -6.14 -15.86 -13.23
CA LEU A 259 -7.57 -15.81 -12.92
C LEU A 259 -7.88 -16.15 -11.47
N ASN A 260 -7.20 -17.16 -10.91
CA ASN A 260 -7.40 -17.57 -9.53
C ASN A 260 -6.99 -16.45 -8.55
N ALA A 261 -5.80 -15.87 -8.74
CA ALA A 261 -5.34 -14.72 -7.96
C ALA A 261 -6.25 -13.49 -8.13
N SER A 262 -6.72 -13.23 -9.35
CA SER A 262 -7.66 -12.14 -9.62
C SER A 262 -8.96 -12.31 -8.84
N SER A 263 -9.44 -13.55 -8.68
CA SER A 263 -10.60 -13.87 -7.84
C SER A 263 -10.36 -13.53 -6.37
N GLN A 264 -9.18 -13.88 -5.84
CA GLN A 264 -8.80 -13.55 -4.45
C GLN A 264 -8.76 -12.04 -4.20
N ILE A 265 -8.13 -11.27 -5.11
CA ILE A 265 -8.11 -9.80 -5.04
C ILE A 265 -9.52 -9.23 -5.15
N THR A 266 -10.34 -9.75 -6.09
CA THR A 266 -11.74 -9.31 -6.25
C THR A 266 -12.54 -9.53 -4.97
N ASN A 267 -12.35 -10.67 -4.29
CA ASN A 267 -13.04 -10.96 -3.04
C ASN A 267 -12.64 -9.98 -1.94
N ALA A 268 -11.35 -9.68 -1.79
CA ALA A 268 -10.90 -8.67 -0.83
C ALA A 268 -11.47 -7.27 -1.13
N ILE A 269 -11.55 -6.86 -2.39
CA ILE A 269 -12.20 -5.59 -2.79
C ILE A 269 -13.68 -5.60 -2.42
N ASN A 270 -14.39 -6.69 -2.69
CA ASN A 270 -15.82 -6.82 -2.35
C ASN A 270 -16.06 -6.83 -0.84
N GLU A 271 -15.21 -7.51 -0.09
CA GLU A 271 -15.25 -7.47 1.38
C GLU A 271 -14.96 -6.08 1.91
N ALA A 272 -14.00 -5.35 1.33
CA ALA A 272 -13.73 -3.96 1.70
C ALA A 272 -14.88 -3.00 1.37
N LEU A 273 -15.68 -3.30 0.32
CA LEU A 273 -16.85 -2.51 -0.08
C LEU A 273 -18.09 -2.69 0.81
N ALA A 274 -18.15 -3.80 1.57
CA ALA A 274 -19.27 -4.20 2.43
C ALA A 274 -19.30 -3.39 3.73
#